data_AF-A0A497C9V5-F1
#
_entry.id   AF-A0A497C9V5-F1
#
_cell.length_a   1.000
_cell.length_b   1.000
_cell.length_c   1.000
_cell.angle_alpha   90.00
_cell.angle_beta   90.00
_cell.angle_gamma   90.00
#
_symmetry.space_group_name_H-M   'P 1'
#
loop_
_entity.id
_entity.type
_entity.pdbx_description
1 polymer ?
#
loop_
_entity_poly.entity_id
_entity_poly.type
_entity_poly.pdbx_seq_one_letter_code
_entity_poly.pdbx_strand_id
1 'polypeptide(L)'
;MKKTLSIIFVFVMLLTLGLSTMAAAQGDNPDPFAPYDGGPVPLSISTFTIDPSSAAIGDTVTFEGDYTVTTPGTTQIAICFYFTTADASSWSTNFTTLGSVAGVPFTKYSSSPCPGVGGYSDFGFYATDTSNAGFGDMFEEDVVVPNIATGTKLVGVKYYEGTDCDGSGGTNDIPGGTNCNTNSNQNSTNLTVNPAPTNTPVPTATPQPSTVYTAANASACSAYDPCYTTLASAYAAVAAGGTIHVNDDMPAEDLTISKNLTIDSQNGGSITGAGTAAATLILNGGTVLVQDLEINAGTSANVIGVTGSTATLKGNDLSGGTNAAITQSAGSVVAYANNITGYATPALVGTFSNARHNWWGGAATSAADIHGSDTDPWDYRLGSDVASWGEDSLGNASVSGGNGTGVIVSHGRGSSNAPFGKATVADGNTQCTDYYDVFIAPGGSGIWDVDIPIDSGSGCDTTYNNRQLFLFQVDGTGKPDDTCTTVDCWDDLEGNLAESVVQLGRSVGLRWTGVTTAQLGGSPIVGGNQDGNDPTIVQLQNLTVTSARNTWIPIALAITSLTVISGLFLSRRRKNNS
;
A
#
# COMPACT_ATOMS: atom_id res chain seq x y z
N MET A 1 -33.95 32.38 -96.95
CA MET A 1 -35.39 32.56 -97.27
C MET A 1 -36.20 31.70 -96.32
N LYS A 2 -37.21 32.29 -95.63
CA LYS A 2 -38.54 31.71 -95.23
C LYS A 2 -38.54 30.25 -94.72
N LYS A 3 -39.01 29.83 -93.54
CA LYS A 3 -40.15 30.20 -92.66
C LYS A 3 -40.01 29.33 -91.36
N THR A 4 -40.24 29.83 -90.14
CA THR A 4 -41.53 29.81 -89.38
C THR A 4 -42.02 28.37 -89.08
N LEU A 5 -41.85 27.79 -87.88
CA LEU A 5 -42.50 28.00 -86.55
C LEU A 5 -43.85 27.25 -86.36
N SER A 6 -43.94 26.57 -85.20
CA SER A 6 -45.11 26.26 -84.34
C SER A 6 -45.91 24.96 -84.55
N ILE A 7 -46.11 24.23 -83.42
CA ILE A 7 -47.39 24.02 -82.67
C ILE A 7 -47.10 22.95 -81.57
N ILE A 8 -46.99 23.29 -80.27
CA ILE A 8 -48.04 23.31 -79.19
C ILE A 8 -48.44 21.87 -78.76
N PHE A 9 -48.67 21.45 -77.50
CA PHE A 9 -48.44 21.86 -76.09
C PHE A 9 -49.23 20.81 -75.25
N VAL A 10 -48.98 20.73 -73.92
CA VAL A 10 -49.79 20.09 -72.83
C VAL A 10 -49.58 18.58 -72.58
N PHE A 11 -49.58 18.01 -71.36
CA PHE A 11 -49.22 18.30 -69.95
C PHE A 11 -49.67 17.02 -69.16
N VAL A 12 -49.14 16.80 -67.93
CA VAL A 12 -49.66 15.93 -66.83
C VAL A 12 -49.11 14.49 -66.63
N MET A 13 -48.18 14.40 -65.66
CA MET A 13 -48.08 13.54 -64.44
C MET A 13 -48.16 11.99 -64.41
N LEU A 14 -47.18 11.47 -63.64
CA LEU A 14 -47.12 10.27 -62.77
C LEU A 14 -47.28 8.87 -63.40
N LEU A 15 -46.25 8.01 -63.31
CA LEU A 15 -45.96 7.15 -62.15
C LEU A 15 -44.79 6.19 -62.50
N THR A 16 -43.91 5.99 -61.52
CA THR A 16 -42.81 5.02 -61.37
C THR A 16 -43.02 3.63 -61.98
N LEU A 17 -41.99 3.07 -62.63
CA LEU A 17 -41.35 1.76 -62.30
C LEU A 17 -40.42 1.27 -63.43
N GLY A 18 -39.22 0.82 -63.03
CA GLY A 18 -38.49 -0.23 -63.74
C GLY A 18 -37.24 0.20 -64.47
N LEU A 19 -36.07 0.11 -63.81
CA LEU A 19 -34.83 -0.41 -64.42
C LEU A 19 -33.83 -0.82 -63.31
N SER A 20 -34.02 -2.03 -62.79
CA SER A 20 -33.01 -2.94 -62.22
C SER A 20 -32.85 -4.07 -63.25
N THR A 21 -31.74 -4.75 -63.52
CA THR A 21 -30.44 -4.98 -62.86
C THR A 21 -29.54 -5.66 -63.90
N MET A 22 -28.25 -5.35 -63.90
CA MET A 22 -27.20 -6.36 -64.13
C MET A 22 -26.02 -5.97 -63.22
N ALA A 23 -26.12 -6.37 -61.95
CA ALA A 23 -24.98 -6.47 -61.05
C ALA A 23 -24.44 -7.90 -61.20
N ALA A 24 -23.16 -8.01 -61.54
CA ALA A 24 -22.44 -9.28 -61.45
C ALA A 24 -22.40 -9.70 -59.97
N ALA A 25 -22.86 -10.91 -59.68
CA ALA A 25 -22.79 -11.50 -58.36
C ALA A 25 -21.32 -11.74 -57.99
N GLN A 26 -20.77 -10.85 -57.17
CA GLN A 26 -19.61 -11.13 -56.33
C GLN A 26 -20.16 -11.96 -55.17
N GLY A 27 -19.80 -13.24 -55.09
CA GLY A 27 -20.24 -14.10 -53.99
C GLY A 27 -19.80 -13.50 -52.67
N ASP A 28 -20.75 -13.28 -51.76
CA ASP A 28 -20.48 -12.85 -50.39
C ASP A 28 -19.50 -13.84 -49.76
N ASN A 29 -18.27 -13.40 -49.51
CA ASN A 29 -17.33 -14.13 -48.68
C ASN A 29 -17.96 -14.12 -47.26
N PRO A 30 -18.24 -15.27 -46.63
CA PRO A 30 -18.83 -15.29 -45.29
C PRO A 30 -17.96 -14.44 -44.37
N ASP A 31 -18.59 -13.58 -43.58
CA ASP A 31 -17.91 -12.77 -42.56
C ASP A 31 -17.04 -13.73 -41.71
N PRO A 32 -15.69 -13.63 -41.78
CA PRO A 32 -14.81 -14.55 -41.07
C PRO A 32 -14.86 -14.37 -39.54
N PHE A 33 -15.63 -13.38 -39.07
CA PHE A 33 -15.95 -13.13 -37.68
C PHE A 33 -17.42 -13.40 -37.33
N ALA A 34 -18.20 -14.00 -38.24
CA ALA A 34 -19.54 -14.44 -37.90
C ALA A 34 -19.49 -15.41 -36.70
N PRO A 35 -20.35 -15.22 -35.68
CA PRO A 35 -20.43 -16.15 -34.56
C PRO A 35 -20.73 -17.56 -35.09
N TYR A 36 -19.99 -18.54 -34.60
CA TYR A 36 -20.17 -19.94 -34.97
C TYR A 36 -21.58 -20.40 -34.53
N ASP A 37 -22.48 -20.66 -35.49
CA ASP A 37 -23.89 -21.03 -35.26
C ASP A 37 -24.09 -22.50 -34.81
N GLY A 38 -23.05 -23.12 -34.25
CA GLY A 38 -23.01 -24.54 -33.90
C GLY A 38 -23.09 -24.80 -32.40
N GLY A 39 -24.24 -24.51 -31.77
CA GLY A 39 -24.57 -24.91 -30.39
C GLY A 39 -24.00 -24.01 -29.28
N PRO A 40 -24.50 -24.13 -28.03
CA PRO A 40 -24.07 -23.30 -26.90
C PRO A 40 -22.64 -23.68 -26.48
N VAL A 41 -21.66 -22.93 -27.00
CA VAL A 41 -20.28 -22.96 -26.51
C VAL A 41 -20.19 -21.93 -25.37
N PRO A 42 -19.56 -22.25 -24.22
CA PRO A 42 -19.31 -21.27 -23.18
C PRO A 42 -18.39 -20.16 -23.72
N LEU A 43 -18.86 -18.90 -23.60
CA LEU A 43 -18.09 -17.72 -23.99
C LEU A 43 -16.86 -17.60 -23.08
N SER A 44 -15.69 -17.41 -23.68
CA SER A 44 -14.39 -17.38 -23.00
C SER A 44 -13.77 -15.99 -22.89
N ILE A 45 -14.25 -15.01 -23.66
CA ILE A 45 -14.16 -13.58 -23.32
C ILE A 45 -15.60 -13.11 -23.06
N SER A 46 -15.91 -12.67 -21.84
CA SER A 46 -17.26 -12.22 -21.48
C SER A 46 -17.51 -10.75 -21.81
N THR A 47 -16.47 -9.92 -21.73
CA THR A 47 -16.52 -8.49 -22.08
C THR A 47 -15.22 -8.09 -22.76
N PHE A 48 -15.30 -7.12 -23.67
CA PHE A 48 -14.13 -6.46 -24.24
C PHE A 48 -14.48 -5.01 -24.53
N THR A 49 -13.78 -4.08 -23.89
CA THR A 49 -13.99 -2.64 -23.96
C THR A 49 -12.73 -1.94 -24.46
N ILE A 50 -12.94 -0.84 -25.18
CA ILE A 50 -11.88 0.07 -25.60
C ILE A 50 -12.32 1.47 -25.16
N ASP A 51 -11.52 2.11 -24.31
CA ASP A 51 -11.80 3.47 -23.83
C ASP A 51 -10.65 4.42 -24.15
N PRO A 52 -10.86 5.49 -24.96
CA PRO A 52 -12.09 5.78 -25.71
C PRO A 52 -12.24 4.89 -26.96
N SER A 53 -13.48 4.55 -27.31
CA SER A 53 -13.83 3.83 -28.56
C SER A 53 -13.55 4.62 -29.86
N SER A 54 -13.09 5.87 -29.73
CA SER A 54 -12.64 6.73 -30.81
C SER A 54 -11.47 7.59 -30.31
N ALA A 55 -10.33 7.48 -30.98
CA ALA A 55 -9.10 8.15 -30.57
C ALA A 55 -8.36 8.75 -31.78
N ALA A 56 -7.63 9.84 -31.55
CA ALA A 56 -6.72 10.39 -32.54
C ALA A 56 -5.34 9.71 -32.44
N ILE A 57 -4.54 9.84 -33.49
CA ILE A 57 -3.12 9.42 -33.47
C ILE A 57 -2.41 10.17 -32.33
N GLY A 58 -1.74 9.42 -31.45
CA GLY A 58 -1.03 9.95 -30.28
C GLY A 58 -1.85 9.99 -28.98
N ASP A 59 -3.16 9.74 -29.03
CA ASP A 59 -3.97 9.54 -27.82
C ASP A 59 -3.64 8.18 -27.19
N THR A 60 -3.83 8.05 -25.88
CA THR A 60 -3.82 6.76 -25.19
C THR A 60 -5.21 6.13 -25.25
N VAL A 61 -5.28 4.85 -25.60
CA VAL A 61 -6.49 4.02 -25.52
C VAL A 61 -6.24 2.85 -24.58
N THR A 62 -7.18 2.61 -23.67
CA THR A 62 -7.15 1.47 -22.75
C THR A 62 -7.92 0.31 -23.39
N PHE A 63 -7.27 -0.86 -23.47
CA PHE A 63 -7.88 -2.11 -23.90
C PHE A 63 -8.16 -2.97 -22.67
N GLU A 64 -9.44 -3.28 -22.44
CA GLU A 64 -9.89 -4.09 -21.31
C GLU A 64 -10.66 -5.30 -21.80
N GLY A 65 -10.47 -6.45 -21.16
CA GLY A 65 -11.32 -7.61 -21.42
C GLY A 65 -11.32 -8.65 -20.30
N ASP A 66 -12.51 -9.13 -20.00
CA ASP A 66 -12.72 -10.25 -19.09
C ASP A 66 -12.58 -11.56 -19.85
N TYR A 67 -11.72 -12.45 -19.37
CA TYR A 67 -11.60 -13.80 -19.92
C TYR A 67 -11.88 -14.87 -18.86
N THR A 68 -12.17 -16.08 -19.34
CA THR A 68 -12.43 -17.24 -18.49
C THR A 68 -11.81 -18.45 -19.12
N VAL A 69 -10.98 -19.15 -18.34
CA VAL A 69 -10.41 -20.43 -18.75
C VAL A 69 -11.46 -21.52 -18.61
N THR A 70 -11.97 -22.01 -19.74
CA THR A 70 -13.11 -22.96 -19.73
C THR A 70 -12.68 -24.43 -19.82
N THR A 71 -11.46 -24.69 -20.25
CA THR A 71 -10.93 -26.04 -20.49
C THR A 71 -10.08 -26.50 -19.30
N PRO A 72 -10.47 -27.57 -18.58
CA PRO A 72 -9.64 -28.14 -17.52
C PRO A 72 -8.30 -28.63 -18.06
N GLY A 73 -7.20 -28.29 -17.37
CA GLY A 73 -5.85 -28.67 -17.78
C GLY A 73 -5.24 -27.78 -18.87
N THR A 74 -5.88 -26.65 -19.21
CA THR A 74 -5.21 -25.56 -19.93
C THR A 74 -3.96 -25.16 -19.18
N THR A 75 -2.85 -25.08 -19.91
CA THR A 75 -1.58 -24.53 -19.41
C THR A 75 -1.17 -23.29 -20.19
N GLN A 76 -1.82 -23.00 -21.31
CA GLN A 76 -1.52 -21.85 -22.15
C GLN A 76 -2.76 -21.13 -22.63
N ILE A 77 -2.68 -19.80 -22.67
CA ILE A 77 -3.70 -18.90 -23.22
C ILE A 77 -3.04 -18.04 -24.29
N ALA A 78 -3.77 -17.71 -25.35
CA ALA A 78 -3.36 -16.69 -26.30
C ALA A 78 -4.52 -15.74 -26.67
N ILE A 79 -4.17 -14.47 -26.86
CA ILE A 79 -5.10 -13.39 -27.25
C ILE A 79 -4.57 -12.77 -28.55
N CYS A 80 -5.41 -12.73 -29.57
CA CYS A 80 -5.08 -12.21 -30.90
C CYS A 80 -5.95 -11.01 -31.26
N PHE A 81 -5.31 -9.93 -31.70
CA PHE A 81 -5.95 -8.69 -32.12
C PHE A 81 -5.91 -8.59 -33.65
N TYR A 82 -7.05 -8.26 -34.28
CA TYR A 82 -7.18 -8.17 -35.73
C TYR A 82 -7.61 -6.78 -36.19
N PHE A 83 -6.92 -6.22 -37.18
CA PHE A 83 -7.15 -4.86 -37.70
C PHE A 83 -7.49 -4.84 -39.20
N THR A 84 -8.34 -3.90 -39.64
CA THR A 84 -8.81 -3.76 -41.05
C THR A 84 -7.75 -3.34 -42.06
N THR A 85 -6.58 -2.88 -41.62
CA THR A 85 -5.53 -2.32 -42.48
C THR A 85 -4.21 -3.04 -42.25
N ALA A 86 -3.24 -2.86 -43.16
CA ALA A 86 -1.88 -3.37 -43.03
C ALA A 86 -1.08 -2.75 -41.86
N ASP A 87 -1.70 -1.91 -41.04
CA ASP A 87 -1.06 -1.14 -39.97
C ASP A 87 -0.88 -1.94 -38.67
N ALA A 88 -1.17 -3.25 -38.65
CA ALA A 88 -0.97 -4.08 -37.46
C ALA A 88 0.50 -4.14 -37.01
N SER A 89 1.47 -3.93 -37.91
CA SER A 89 2.88 -3.80 -37.53
C SER A 89 3.13 -2.56 -36.65
N SER A 90 2.44 -1.45 -36.93
CA SER A 90 2.53 -0.22 -36.16
C SER A 90 1.86 -0.36 -34.81
N TRP A 91 0.69 -1.00 -34.75
CA TRP A 91 0.03 -1.36 -33.49
C TRP A 91 0.87 -2.32 -32.67
N SER A 92 1.37 -3.40 -33.28
CA SER A 92 2.29 -4.33 -32.63
C SER A 92 3.44 -3.57 -32.00
N THR A 93 4.12 -2.66 -32.71
CA THR A 93 5.27 -1.94 -32.13
C THR A 93 4.94 -1.15 -30.85
N ASN A 94 3.71 -0.63 -30.72
CA ASN A 94 3.28 0.16 -29.56
C ASN A 94 2.59 -0.68 -28.47
N PHE A 95 2.04 -1.83 -28.84
CA PHE A 95 1.44 -2.79 -27.91
C PHE A 95 2.53 -3.78 -27.49
N THR A 96 3.33 -3.40 -26.48
CA THR A 96 4.52 -4.14 -26.05
C THR A 96 4.24 -5.14 -24.93
N THR A 97 3.25 -4.85 -24.10
CA THR A 97 2.87 -5.59 -22.90
C THR A 97 1.37 -5.82 -22.91
N LEU A 98 0.92 -6.80 -22.14
CA LEU A 98 -0.49 -6.98 -21.84
C LEU A 98 -0.56 -7.38 -20.36
N GLY A 99 -1.00 -6.45 -19.52
CA GLY A 99 -1.21 -6.70 -18.10
C GLY A 99 -2.35 -7.69 -17.85
N SER A 100 -2.19 -8.54 -16.84
CA SER A 100 -3.28 -9.35 -16.27
C SER A 100 -3.48 -8.92 -14.83
N VAL A 101 -4.74 -8.68 -14.42
CA VAL A 101 -5.11 -8.35 -13.04
C VAL A 101 -4.79 -9.51 -12.08
N ALA A 102 -4.76 -10.74 -12.58
CA ALA A 102 -4.36 -11.93 -11.83
C ALA A 102 -2.83 -12.15 -11.76
N GLY A 103 -2.02 -11.21 -12.24
CA GLY A 103 -0.56 -11.29 -12.22
C GLY A 103 0.05 -12.28 -13.20
N VAL A 104 -0.72 -12.76 -14.19
CA VAL A 104 -0.24 -13.64 -15.26
C VAL A 104 0.48 -12.80 -16.33
N PRO A 105 1.81 -12.92 -16.50
CA PRO A 105 2.51 -12.13 -17.49
C PRO A 105 2.25 -12.67 -18.89
N PHE A 106 1.65 -11.85 -19.75
CA PHE A 106 1.52 -12.16 -21.17
C PHE A 106 2.81 -11.80 -21.91
N THR A 107 3.35 -12.77 -22.63
CA THR A 107 4.48 -12.59 -23.54
C THR A 107 3.96 -12.31 -24.93
N LYS A 108 4.48 -11.28 -25.57
CA LYS A 108 4.14 -10.97 -26.95
C LYS A 108 4.85 -11.92 -27.92
N TYR A 109 4.16 -12.34 -28.97
CA TYR A 109 4.79 -13.12 -30.02
C TYR A 109 5.82 -12.30 -30.83
N SER A 110 6.94 -12.94 -31.17
CA SER A 110 8.02 -12.36 -31.99
C SER A 110 7.66 -12.30 -33.49
N SER A 111 6.77 -13.18 -33.93
CA SER A 111 6.10 -13.17 -35.23
C SER A 111 4.65 -13.56 -34.99
N SER A 112 3.69 -12.80 -35.52
CA SER A 112 2.28 -13.06 -35.21
C SER A 112 1.90 -14.47 -35.67
N PRO A 113 1.52 -15.36 -34.75
CA PRO A 113 1.16 -16.70 -35.12
C PRO A 113 -0.40 -16.77 -35.25
N CYS A 114 -1.12 -15.69 -34.93
CA CYS A 114 -2.58 -15.65 -35.01
C CYS A 114 -3.09 -16.15 -36.39
N PRO A 115 -4.16 -16.97 -36.41
CA PRO A 115 -4.73 -17.46 -37.67
C PRO A 115 -4.98 -16.32 -38.65
N GLY A 116 -4.31 -16.36 -39.80
CA GLY A 116 -4.45 -15.34 -40.82
C GLY A 116 -5.92 -15.21 -41.24
N VAL A 117 -6.52 -14.04 -41.00
CA VAL A 117 -7.85 -13.72 -41.50
C VAL A 117 -7.69 -12.87 -42.75
N GLY A 118 -8.20 -13.36 -43.88
CA GLY A 118 -8.05 -12.68 -45.17
C GLY A 118 -8.58 -11.24 -45.13
N GLY A 119 -7.72 -10.28 -45.47
CA GLY A 119 -8.04 -8.85 -45.45
C GLY A 119 -7.72 -8.12 -44.14
N TYR A 120 -7.14 -8.82 -43.16
CA TYR A 120 -6.77 -8.26 -41.87
C TYR A 120 -5.29 -8.49 -41.58
N SER A 121 -4.76 -7.69 -40.66
CA SER A 121 -3.44 -7.91 -40.09
C SER A 121 -3.54 -8.04 -38.57
N ASP A 122 -2.60 -8.76 -37.96
CA ASP A 122 -2.75 -9.26 -36.60
C ASP A 122 -1.44 -9.24 -35.79
N PHE A 123 -1.61 -9.29 -34.48
CA PHE A 123 -0.58 -9.66 -33.50
C PHE A 123 -1.27 -10.29 -32.29
N GLY A 124 -0.49 -10.94 -31.44
CA GLY A 124 -1.04 -11.54 -30.23
C GLY A 124 -0.06 -11.65 -29.09
N PHE A 125 -0.61 -12.09 -27.98
CA PHE A 125 0.09 -12.38 -26.74
C PHE A 125 -0.26 -13.79 -26.28
N TYR A 126 0.62 -14.37 -25.47
CA TYR A 126 0.40 -15.66 -24.84
C TYR A 126 0.90 -15.70 -23.40
N ALA A 127 0.27 -16.54 -22.60
CA ALA A 127 0.74 -16.90 -21.27
C ALA A 127 0.96 -18.41 -21.23
N THR A 128 2.09 -18.86 -20.67
CA THR A 128 2.43 -20.29 -20.52
C THR A 128 2.17 -20.84 -19.13
N ASP A 129 1.69 -20.00 -18.23
CA ASP A 129 1.30 -20.37 -16.88
C ASP A 129 -0.08 -19.80 -16.58
N THR A 130 -1.05 -20.69 -16.49
CA THR A 130 -2.45 -20.38 -16.20
C THR A 130 -2.86 -20.94 -14.85
N SER A 131 -1.92 -21.36 -14.00
CA SER A 131 -2.24 -21.95 -12.69
C SER A 131 -3.01 -20.99 -11.78
N ASN A 132 -2.86 -19.69 -12.04
CA ASN A 132 -3.51 -18.61 -11.30
C ASN A 132 -4.68 -17.97 -12.07
N ALA A 133 -5.00 -18.45 -13.28
CA ALA A 133 -6.07 -17.88 -14.09
C ALA A 133 -7.44 -18.36 -13.58
N GLY A 134 -8.22 -17.46 -12.99
CA GLY A 134 -9.54 -17.71 -12.42
C GLY A 134 -10.70 -17.44 -13.39
N PHE A 135 -11.92 -17.75 -12.94
CA PHE A 135 -13.14 -17.25 -13.59
C PHE A 135 -13.25 -15.74 -13.36
N GLY A 136 -13.30 -14.95 -14.44
CA GLY A 136 -13.50 -13.51 -14.36
C GLY A 136 -12.22 -12.69 -14.22
N ASP A 137 -11.08 -13.23 -14.64
CA ASP A 137 -9.84 -12.47 -14.69
C ASP A 137 -9.89 -11.43 -15.83
N MET A 138 -9.28 -10.27 -15.59
CA MET A 138 -9.24 -9.16 -16.54
C MET A 138 -7.82 -8.98 -17.09
N PHE A 139 -7.72 -8.59 -18.36
CA PHE A 139 -6.53 -7.93 -18.89
C PHE A 139 -6.82 -6.44 -19.11
N GLU A 140 -5.81 -5.61 -18.88
CA GLU A 140 -5.87 -4.15 -19.06
C GLU A 140 -4.53 -3.68 -19.62
N GLU A 141 -4.55 -2.88 -20.68
CA GLU A 141 -3.35 -2.24 -21.23
C GLU A 141 -3.64 -0.87 -21.85
N ASP A 142 -2.87 0.13 -21.46
CA ASP A 142 -2.84 1.46 -22.07
C ASP A 142 -1.88 1.49 -23.27
N VAL A 143 -2.40 1.85 -24.45
CA VAL A 143 -1.61 1.90 -25.69
C VAL A 143 -1.76 3.25 -26.37
N VAL A 144 -0.64 3.86 -26.74
CA VAL A 144 -0.65 5.08 -27.56
C VAL A 144 -0.99 4.72 -29.00
N VAL A 145 -2.02 5.37 -29.56
CA VAL A 145 -2.47 5.15 -30.94
C VAL A 145 -1.33 5.49 -31.92
N PRO A 146 -0.82 4.53 -32.70
CA PRO A 146 0.31 4.77 -33.57
C PRO A 146 -0.04 5.68 -34.73
N ASN A 147 0.99 6.20 -35.41
CA ASN A 147 0.81 6.88 -36.69
C ASN A 147 0.42 5.85 -37.78
N ILE A 148 -0.89 5.69 -37.99
CA ILE A 148 -1.51 4.71 -38.88
C ILE A 148 -2.45 5.37 -39.90
N ALA A 149 -2.88 4.63 -40.91
CA ALA A 149 -3.87 5.16 -41.85
C ALA A 149 -5.20 5.46 -41.15
N THR A 150 -5.78 6.62 -41.47
CA THR A 150 -7.11 7.00 -40.99
C THR A 150 -8.14 5.93 -41.34
N GLY A 151 -9.02 5.60 -40.39
CA GLY A 151 -10.04 4.56 -40.57
C GLY A 151 -9.55 3.13 -40.31
N THR A 152 -8.34 2.95 -39.76
CA THR A 152 -7.97 1.69 -39.12
C THR A 152 -8.96 1.37 -38.01
N LYS A 153 -9.46 0.14 -38.00
CA LYS A 153 -10.39 -0.38 -36.99
C LYS A 153 -9.86 -1.66 -36.40
N LEU A 154 -9.95 -1.79 -35.07
CA LEU A 154 -9.92 -3.10 -34.45
C LEU A 154 -11.22 -3.81 -34.83
N VAL A 155 -11.08 -4.99 -35.43
CA VAL A 155 -12.18 -5.76 -36.02
C VAL A 155 -12.64 -6.85 -35.08
N GLY A 156 -11.71 -7.42 -34.34
CA GLY A 156 -12.02 -8.44 -33.37
C GLY A 156 -10.82 -8.77 -32.49
N VAL A 157 -11.16 -9.37 -31.36
CA VAL A 157 -10.22 -10.05 -30.49
C VAL A 157 -10.63 -11.51 -30.42
N LYS A 158 -9.66 -12.41 -30.61
CA LYS A 158 -9.87 -13.86 -30.48
C LYS A 158 -9.07 -14.40 -29.31
N TYR A 159 -9.70 -15.29 -28.58
CA TYR A 159 -9.11 -16.00 -27.45
C TYR A 159 -8.93 -17.48 -27.78
N TYR A 160 -7.74 -17.99 -27.42
CA TYR A 160 -7.34 -19.37 -27.58
C TYR A 160 -6.89 -19.90 -26.22
N GLU A 161 -7.25 -21.14 -25.91
CA GLU A 161 -6.74 -21.85 -24.75
C GLU A 161 -6.39 -23.30 -25.10
N GLY A 162 -5.39 -23.83 -24.42
CA GLY A 162 -4.94 -25.19 -24.63
C GLY A 162 -3.64 -25.53 -23.91
N THR A 163 -2.93 -26.51 -24.44
CA THR A 163 -1.64 -26.97 -23.90
C THR A 163 -0.44 -26.56 -24.75
N ASP A 164 -0.68 -26.00 -25.94
CA ASP A 164 0.34 -25.67 -26.95
C ASP A 164 -0.17 -24.54 -27.86
N CYS A 165 -0.37 -23.36 -27.27
CA CYS A 165 -0.80 -22.16 -27.99
C CYS A 165 0.38 -21.30 -28.43
N ASP A 166 1.58 -21.52 -27.87
CA ASP A 166 2.79 -20.75 -28.15
C ASP A 166 3.42 -21.00 -29.54
N GLY A 167 2.98 -22.05 -30.25
CA GLY A 167 3.43 -22.37 -31.60
C GLY A 167 4.84 -22.98 -31.69
N SER A 168 5.32 -23.63 -30.62
CA SER A 168 6.68 -24.18 -30.52
C SER A 168 6.88 -25.58 -31.13
N GLY A 169 5.86 -26.18 -31.75
CA GLY A 169 5.79 -27.60 -32.16
C GLY A 169 6.25 -28.01 -33.58
N GLY A 170 6.49 -27.10 -34.53
CA GLY A 170 6.95 -27.44 -35.89
C GLY A 170 6.37 -26.58 -37.01
N THR A 171 6.87 -26.78 -38.24
CA THR A 171 6.78 -25.83 -39.38
C THR A 171 5.39 -25.59 -40.00
N ASN A 172 4.30 -25.89 -39.31
CA ASN A 172 2.92 -25.57 -39.70
C ASN A 172 2.11 -24.90 -38.57
N ASP A 173 2.78 -24.37 -37.54
CA ASP A 173 2.12 -23.94 -36.32
C ASP A 173 1.49 -22.56 -36.45
N ILE A 174 0.19 -22.61 -36.68
CA ILE A 174 -0.78 -21.56 -36.44
C ILE A 174 -1.19 -21.68 -34.97
N PRO A 175 -1.33 -20.59 -34.19
CA PRO A 175 -2.11 -20.56 -32.97
C PRO A 175 -3.47 -21.18 -33.20
N GLY A 176 -3.70 -22.26 -32.46
CA GLY A 176 -4.48 -23.38 -32.96
C GLY A 176 -3.63 -24.59 -33.34
N GLY A 177 -2.45 -24.78 -32.70
CA GLY A 177 -1.75 -26.07 -32.70
C GLY A 177 -2.74 -27.18 -32.34
N THR A 178 -2.40 -28.44 -32.59
CA THR A 178 -3.37 -29.57 -32.50
C THR A 178 -4.17 -29.63 -31.19
N ASN A 179 -3.70 -28.95 -30.13
CA ASN A 179 -4.31 -28.88 -28.81
C ASN A 179 -4.72 -27.46 -28.35
N CYS A 180 -4.90 -26.48 -29.24
CA CYS A 180 -5.50 -25.18 -28.90
C CYS A 180 -6.88 -25.01 -29.51
N ASN A 181 -7.87 -24.86 -28.63
CA ASN A 181 -9.26 -24.69 -29.01
C ASN A 181 -9.58 -23.20 -29.13
N THR A 182 -10.24 -22.83 -30.24
CA THR A 182 -10.83 -21.50 -30.40
C THR A 182 -12.13 -21.44 -29.61
N ASN A 183 -12.17 -20.66 -28.53
CA ASN A 183 -13.32 -20.71 -27.62
C ASN A 183 -14.23 -19.48 -27.70
N SER A 184 -13.82 -18.36 -28.35
CA SER A 184 -14.73 -17.25 -28.66
C SER A 184 -14.16 -16.26 -29.68
N ASN A 185 -15.06 -15.62 -30.45
CA ASN A 185 -14.80 -14.39 -31.20
C ASN A 185 -15.61 -13.28 -30.54
N GLN A 186 -14.95 -12.23 -30.04
CA GLN A 186 -15.64 -10.99 -29.67
C GLN A 186 -15.45 -9.96 -30.78
N ASN A 187 -16.58 -9.58 -31.40
CA ASN A 187 -16.62 -8.43 -32.29
C ASN A 187 -16.60 -7.17 -31.42
N SER A 188 -15.44 -6.54 -31.32
CA SER A 188 -15.31 -5.27 -30.64
C SER A 188 -16.14 -4.20 -31.38
N THR A 189 -16.78 -3.32 -30.63
CA THR A 189 -17.35 -2.09 -31.17
C THR A 189 -16.22 -1.15 -31.62
N ASN A 190 -15.85 -1.28 -32.90
CA ASN A 190 -15.01 -0.40 -33.73
C ASN A 190 -14.24 0.72 -32.98
N LEU A 191 -13.01 0.44 -32.51
CA LEU A 191 -12.04 1.54 -32.34
C LEU A 191 -11.93 2.27 -33.68
N THR A 192 -12.35 3.53 -33.74
CA THR A 192 -12.21 4.34 -34.95
C THR A 192 -11.08 5.33 -34.77
N VAL A 193 -9.99 5.14 -35.53
CA VAL A 193 -8.88 6.09 -35.51
C VAL A 193 -9.19 7.26 -36.43
N ASN A 194 -9.35 8.43 -35.81
CA ASN A 194 -9.61 9.68 -36.50
C ASN A 194 -8.34 10.23 -37.15
N PRO A 195 -8.44 10.93 -38.29
CA PRO A 195 -7.29 11.59 -38.87
C PRO A 195 -6.71 12.57 -37.84
N ALA A 196 -5.38 12.59 -37.72
CA ALA A 196 -4.71 13.67 -36.99
C ALA A 196 -5.25 15.00 -37.54
N PRO A 197 -5.70 15.95 -36.69
CA PRO A 197 -6.25 17.21 -37.15
C PRO A 197 -5.24 17.87 -38.08
N THR A 198 -5.61 18.02 -39.36
CA THR A 198 -4.73 18.56 -40.40
C THR A 198 -4.30 19.98 -40.01
N ASN A 199 -3.02 20.14 -39.67
CA ASN A 199 -2.32 21.42 -39.49
C ASN A 199 -2.82 22.36 -38.40
N THR A 200 -3.53 21.87 -37.39
CA THR A 200 -3.40 22.51 -36.07
C THR A 200 -2.10 21.97 -35.50
N PRO A 201 -1.12 22.79 -35.08
CA PRO A 201 0.05 22.25 -34.37
C PRO A 201 -0.49 21.33 -33.28
N VAL A 202 -0.13 20.04 -33.34
CA VAL A 202 -0.44 19.08 -32.27
C VAL A 202 -0.02 19.82 -31.02
N PRO A 203 -0.95 20.18 -30.10
CA PRO A 203 -0.53 20.78 -28.86
C PRO A 203 0.43 19.77 -28.27
N THR A 204 1.72 20.09 -28.29
CA THR A 204 2.75 19.29 -27.63
C THR A 204 2.18 19.04 -26.26
N ALA A 205 1.84 17.77 -25.97
CA ALA A 205 1.24 17.39 -24.71
C ALA A 205 2.06 18.08 -23.63
N THR A 206 1.43 19.02 -22.92
CA THR A 206 2.15 19.78 -21.92
C THR A 206 2.77 18.75 -20.98
N PRO A 207 4.10 18.73 -20.81
CA PRO A 207 4.74 17.72 -19.98
C PRO A 207 4.03 17.68 -18.64
N GLN A 208 3.52 16.51 -18.26
CA GLN A 208 2.90 16.37 -16.96
C GLN A 208 3.97 16.62 -15.88
N PRO A 209 3.68 17.45 -14.87
CA PRO A 209 4.60 17.69 -13.77
C PRO A 209 4.95 16.40 -13.03
N SER A 210 6.23 16.21 -12.71
CA SER A 210 6.68 15.09 -11.86
C SER A 210 6.33 15.29 -10.39
N THR A 211 6.02 16.53 -9.98
CA THR A 211 5.64 16.90 -8.62
C THR A 211 4.46 17.83 -8.69
N VAL A 212 3.40 17.49 -7.95
CA VAL A 212 2.23 18.35 -7.78
C VAL A 212 1.90 18.48 -6.31
N TYR A 213 1.17 19.52 -5.98
CA TYR A 213 0.69 19.77 -4.64
C TYR A 213 -0.83 19.72 -4.61
N THR A 214 -1.40 19.35 -3.47
CA THR A 214 -2.85 19.41 -3.25
C THR A 214 -3.16 19.98 -1.87
N ALA A 215 -4.21 20.78 -1.79
CA ALA A 215 -4.70 21.37 -0.54
C ALA A 215 -6.21 21.63 -0.61
N ALA A 216 -6.88 21.86 0.52
CA ALA A 216 -8.33 21.98 0.55
C ALA A 216 -8.88 23.21 -0.20
N ASN A 217 -8.07 24.24 -0.35
CA ASN A 217 -8.50 25.51 -0.91
C ASN A 217 -7.34 26.29 -1.57
N ALA A 218 -7.69 27.27 -2.39
CA ALA A 218 -6.73 28.07 -3.14
C ALA A 218 -5.74 28.85 -2.24
N SER A 219 -6.10 29.17 -1.00
CA SER A 219 -5.19 29.90 -0.10
C SER A 219 -4.06 28.99 0.39
N ALA A 220 -4.37 27.75 0.77
CA ALA A 220 -3.39 26.74 1.14
C ALA A 220 -2.50 26.33 -0.05
N CYS A 221 -3.05 26.39 -1.27
CA CYS A 221 -2.28 26.19 -2.50
C CYS A 221 -1.36 27.36 -2.89
N SER A 222 -1.52 28.56 -2.34
CA SER A 222 -0.86 29.77 -2.88
C SER A 222 0.67 29.77 -2.80
N ALA A 223 1.27 28.91 -1.97
CA ALA A 223 2.72 28.75 -1.84
C ALA A 223 3.32 27.70 -2.79
N TYR A 224 2.50 27.00 -3.57
CA TYR A 224 2.89 25.80 -4.32
C TYR A 224 2.38 25.85 -5.78
N ASP A 225 3.22 25.44 -6.73
CA ASP A 225 2.89 25.44 -8.16
C ASP A 225 3.49 24.21 -8.87
N PRO A 226 2.69 23.37 -9.56
CA PRO A 226 1.24 23.42 -9.64
C PRO A 226 0.57 22.87 -8.37
N CYS A 227 -0.51 23.52 -7.92
CA CYS A 227 -1.32 23.06 -6.80
C CYS A 227 -2.81 22.97 -7.17
N TYR A 228 -3.44 21.90 -6.72
CA TYR A 228 -4.83 21.56 -7.01
C TYR A 228 -5.67 21.54 -5.74
N THR A 229 -6.96 21.85 -5.86
CA THR A 229 -7.87 21.89 -4.71
C THR A 229 -8.62 20.58 -4.46
N THR A 230 -8.33 19.53 -5.25
CA THR A 230 -8.86 18.17 -5.05
C THR A 230 -7.77 17.17 -5.35
N LEU A 231 -7.85 16.00 -4.69
CA LEU A 231 -6.84 14.97 -4.83
C LEU A 231 -6.93 14.32 -6.21
N ALA A 232 -8.14 14.11 -6.74
CA ALA A 232 -8.32 13.61 -8.11
C ALA A 232 -7.72 14.54 -9.19
N SER A 233 -7.79 15.87 -9.00
CA SER A 233 -7.20 16.82 -9.96
C SER A 233 -5.67 16.77 -9.92
N ALA A 234 -5.08 16.65 -8.72
CA ALA A 234 -3.64 16.45 -8.57
C ALA A 234 -3.20 15.13 -9.22
N TYR A 235 -3.94 14.05 -8.99
CA TYR A 235 -3.69 12.74 -9.60
C TYR A 235 -3.76 12.77 -11.13
N ALA A 236 -4.76 13.44 -11.70
CA ALA A 236 -4.89 13.56 -13.15
C ALA A 236 -3.73 14.36 -13.77
N ALA A 237 -3.19 15.33 -13.03
CA ALA A 237 -2.12 16.20 -13.51
C ALA A 237 -0.72 15.60 -13.37
N VAL A 238 -0.43 14.88 -12.29
CA VAL A 238 0.91 14.33 -12.02
C VAL A 238 1.30 13.28 -13.06
N ALA A 239 2.56 13.29 -13.48
CA ALA A 239 3.09 12.24 -14.35
C ALA A 239 3.11 10.88 -13.65
N ALA A 240 3.06 9.79 -14.41
CA ALA A 240 3.35 8.45 -13.87
C ALA A 240 4.78 8.41 -13.29
N GLY A 241 4.91 7.88 -12.08
CA GLY A 241 6.13 7.89 -11.28
C GLY A 241 6.39 9.21 -10.54
N GLY A 242 5.48 10.18 -10.61
CA GLY A 242 5.59 11.45 -9.90
C GLY A 242 5.10 11.40 -8.45
N THR A 243 5.13 12.56 -7.80
CA THR A 243 4.76 12.75 -6.39
C THR A 243 3.61 13.74 -6.24
N ILE A 244 2.64 13.40 -5.38
CA ILE A 244 1.62 14.31 -4.86
C ILE A 244 1.95 14.62 -3.40
N HIS A 245 2.19 15.90 -3.11
CA HIS A 245 2.33 16.39 -1.74
C HIS A 245 0.97 16.89 -1.23
N VAL A 246 0.46 16.31 -0.15
CA VAL A 246 -0.76 16.75 0.54
C VAL A 246 -0.39 17.78 1.61
N ASN A 247 -0.89 19.00 1.45
CA ASN A 247 -0.46 20.17 2.23
C ASN A 247 -1.46 20.62 3.30
N ASP A 248 -2.68 20.08 3.27
CA ASP A 248 -3.80 20.53 4.11
C ASP A 248 -4.81 19.38 4.23
N ASP A 249 -5.85 19.58 5.04
CA ASP A 249 -6.96 18.64 5.18
C ASP A 249 -7.81 18.59 3.91
N MET A 250 -7.67 17.53 3.13
CA MET A 250 -8.39 17.40 1.87
C MET A 250 -9.90 17.24 2.11
N PRO A 251 -10.76 17.84 1.25
CA PRO A 251 -12.18 17.55 1.27
C PRO A 251 -12.39 16.05 1.09
N ALA A 252 -13.45 15.52 1.71
CA ALA A 252 -13.69 14.09 1.69
C ALA A 252 -13.84 13.57 0.25
N GLU A 253 -13.02 12.60 -0.14
CA GLU A 253 -12.92 12.08 -1.51
C GLU A 253 -12.35 10.65 -1.46
N ASP A 254 -12.83 9.79 -2.35
CA ASP A 254 -12.21 8.48 -2.61
C ASP A 254 -11.40 8.57 -3.91
N LEU A 255 -10.20 7.98 -3.95
CA LEU A 255 -9.31 8.01 -5.11
C LEU A 255 -8.90 6.61 -5.55
N THR A 256 -9.02 6.33 -6.86
CA THR A 256 -8.41 5.14 -7.48
C THR A 256 -7.09 5.51 -8.16
N ILE A 257 -6.03 4.79 -7.82
CA ILE A 257 -4.66 4.99 -8.31
C ILE A 257 -4.28 3.77 -9.16
N SER A 258 -4.00 4.00 -10.45
CA SER A 258 -3.67 2.96 -11.43
C SER A 258 -2.29 3.11 -12.06
N LYS A 259 -1.49 4.09 -11.62
CA LYS A 259 -0.13 4.35 -12.13
C LYS A 259 0.88 4.44 -10.99
N ASN A 260 2.17 4.32 -11.34
CA ASN A 260 3.26 4.55 -10.40
C ASN A 260 3.11 5.92 -9.76
N LEU A 261 3.21 6.01 -8.44
CA LEU A 261 2.90 7.24 -7.71
C LEU A 261 3.49 7.23 -6.30
N THR A 262 3.98 8.39 -5.87
CA THR A 262 4.19 8.67 -4.44
C THR A 262 3.14 9.67 -3.97
N ILE A 263 2.51 9.40 -2.83
CA ILE A 263 1.67 10.38 -2.12
C ILE A 263 2.26 10.52 -0.72
N ASP A 264 2.57 11.74 -0.33
CA ASP A 264 3.08 12.05 0.99
C ASP A 264 2.44 13.29 1.61
N SER A 265 2.76 13.52 2.89
CA SER A 265 2.44 14.76 3.59
C SER A 265 3.65 15.68 3.63
N GLN A 266 3.44 16.97 3.34
CA GLN A 266 4.50 17.97 3.52
C GLN A 266 4.29 18.85 4.77
N ASN A 267 3.04 18.99 5.25
CA ASN A 267 2.68 19.88 6.36
C ASN A 267 1.58 19.31 7.26
N GLY A 268 1.55 17.99 7.45
CA GLY A 268 0.46 17.33 8.20
C GLY A 268 -0.85 17.31 7.41
N GLY A 269 -0.78 17.21 6.08
CA GLY A 269 -1.96 17.05 5.24
C GLY A 269 -2.67 15.74 5.54
N SER A 270 -4.00 15.79 5.51
CA SER A 270 -4.86 14.62 5.77
C SER A 270 -5.80 14.33 4.61
N ILE A 271 -6.23 13.08 4.50
CA ILE A 271 -7.22 12.62 3.52
C ILE A 271 -8.37 11.97 4.28
N THR A 272 -9.61 12.38 3.98
CA THR A 272 -10.82 11.76 4.53
C THR A 272 -11.62 11.08 3.42
N GLY A 273 -12.10 9.86 3.64
CA GLY A 273 -12.95 9.15 2.67
C GLY A 273 -14.40 9.64 2.64
N ALA A 274 -15.03 9.55 1.46
CA ALA A 274 -16.41 10.02 1.21
C ALA A 274 -17.36 8.94 0.67
N GLY A 275 -16.88 7.75 0.32
CA GLY A 275 -17.71 6.64 -0.13
C GLY A 275 -18.43 5.96 1.03
N THR A 276 -19.32 5.01 0.75
CA THR A 276 -19.91 4.14 1.78
C THR A 276 -19.59 2.66 1.57
N ALA A 277 -18.99 2.30 0.44
CA ALA A 277 -18.73 0.92 0.04
C ALA A 277 -17.30 0.66 -0.45
N ALA A 278 -16.49 1.70 -0.68
CA ALA A 278 -15.12 1.58 -1.18
C ALA A 278 -14.08 1.99 -0.11
N ALA A 279 -12.79 1.89 -0.43
CA ALA A 279 -11.72 2.43 0.40
C ALA A 279 -11.45 3.90 0.07
N THR A 280 -10.91 4.69 1.02
CA THR A 280 -10.48 6.07 0.76
C THR A 280 -9.44 6.13 -0.37
N LEU A 281 -8.42 5.26 -0.32
CA LEU A 281 -7.47 5.06 -1.41
C LEU A 281 -7.57 3.64 -1.96
N ILE A 282 -7.82 3.51 -3.27
CA ILE A 282 -7.87 2.24 -4.00
C ILE A 282 -6.64 2.13 -4.89
N LEU A 283 -5.74 1.20 -4.59
CA LEU A 283 -4.48 0.98 -5.29
C LEU A 283 -4.65 -0.17 -6.30
N ASN A 284 -5.00 0.20 -7.53
CA ASN A 284 -5.41 -0.73 -8.61
C ASN A 284 -4.33 -1.00 -9.66
N GLY A 285 -3.16 -0.38 -9.57
CA GLY A 285 -2.06 -0.59 -10.51
C GLY A 285 -0.78 0.14 -10.13
N GLY A 286 0.32 -0.22 -10.78
CA GLY A 286 1.64 0.39 -10.59
C GLY A 286 2.32 0.11 -9.24
N THR A 287 3.47 0.75 -9.04
CA THR A 287 4.20 0.81 -7.77
C THR A 287 3.80 2.08 -7.04
N VAL A 288 3.13 1.93 -5.89
CA VAL A 288 2.58 3.06 -5.13
C VAL A 288 3.25 3.16 -3.77
N LEU A 289 3.73 4.36 -3.42
CA LEU A 289 4.23 4.69 -2.09
C LEU A 289 3.26 5.67 -1.43
N VAL A 290 2.76 5.31 -0.25
CA VAL A 290 1.93 6.17 0.60
C VAL A 290 2.67 6.36 1.92
N GLN A 291 3.04 7.61 2.24
CA GLN A 291 3.84 7.87 3.42
C GLN A 291 3.47 9.13 4.19
N ASP A 292 3.70 9.12 5.50
CA ASP A 292 3.60 10.27 6.39
C ASP A 292 2.22 10.98 6.39
N LEU A 293 1.16 10.29 5.96
CA LEU A 293 -0.18 10.87 5.85
C LEU A 293 -1.08 10.48 7.02
N GLU A 294 -1.95 11.41 7.41
CA GLU A 294 -3.17 11.06 8.14
C GLU A 294 -4.26 10.68 7.13
N ILE A 295 -4.79 9.46 7.23
CA ILE A 295 -5.86 8.97 6.35
C ILE A 295 -7.00 8.46 7.22
N ASN A 296 -8.12 9.17 7.17
CA ASN A 296 -9.36 8.79 7.82
C ASN A 296 -10.32 8.15 6.81
N ALA A 297 -10.93 7.02 7.14
CA ALA A 297 -11.91 6.41 6.25
C ALA A 297 -13.15 7.31 6.05
N GLY A 298 -13.47 8.20 7.00
CA GLY A 298 -14.67 9.01 6.97
C GLY A 298 -15.92 8.11 6.92
N THR A 299 -16.64 8.16 5.81
CA THR A 299 -17.77 7.25 5.56
C THR A 299 -17.39 5.98 4.81
N SER A 300 -16.17 5.92 4.26
CA SER A 300 -15.67 4.82 3.44
C SER A 300 -15.54 3.54 4.25
N ALA A 301 -15.63 2.41 3.55
CA ALA A 301 -15.66 1.10 4.18
C ALA A 301 -14.31 0.78 4.84
N ASN A 302 -13.21 1.07 4.14
CA ASN A 302 -11.83 0.84 4.56
C ASN A 302 -11.00 2.12 4.35
N VAL A 303 -9.80 2.19 4.96
CA VAL A 303 -8.88 3.31 4.72
C VAL A 303 -8.14 3.11 3.39
N ILE A 304 -7.48 1.96 3.22
CA ILE A 304 -6.73 1.60 2.01
C ILE A 304 -7.23 0.26 1.47
N GLY A 305 -7.45 0.19 0.16
CA GLY A 305 -7.75 -1.03 -0.57
C GLY A 305 -6.73 -1.28 -1.67
N VAL A 306 -6.09 -2.43 -1.71
CA VAL A 306 -5.10 -2.81 -2.72
C VAL A 306 -5.67 -3.92 -3.60
N THR A 307 -5.98 -3.56 -4.84
CA THR A 307 -6.65 -4.44 -5.81
C THR A 307 -5.75 -4.86 -6.96
N GLY A 308 -4.58 -4.24 -7.12
CA GLY A 308 -3.62 -4.59 -8.18
C GLY A 308 -2.21 -4.01 -8.06
N SER A 309 -1.95 -3.09 -7.11
CA SER A 309 -0.64 -2.41 -6.99
C SER A 309 0.43 -3.21 -6.22
N THR A 310 1.70 -2.86 -6.47
CA THR A 310 2.79 -3.06 -5.50
C THR A 310 2.85 -1.85 -4.58
N ALA A 311 2.26 -1.97 -3.39
CA ALA A 311 2.10 -0.88 -2.45
C ALA A 311 3.12 -0.93 -1.29
N THR A 312 3.72 0.22 -0.98
CA THR A 312 4.46 0.47 0.26
C THR A 312 3.73 1.52 1.08
N LEU A 313 3.40 1.20 2.32
CA LEU A 313 2.67 2.05 3.26
C LEU A 313 3.54 2.29 4.49
N LYS A 314 4.08 3.51 4.67
CA LYS A 314 5.01 3.78 5.77
C LYS A 314 4.74 5.09 6.50
N GLY A 315 4.81 5.10 7.83
CA GLY A 315 4.69 6.36 8.58
C GLY A 315 3.28 6.97 8.61
N ASN A 316 2.23 6.23 8.24
CA ASN A 316 0.89 6.79 8.12
C ASN A 316 0.09 6.65 9.43
N ASP A 317 -0.81 7.60 9.68
CA ASP A 317 -1.87 7.52 10.68
C ASP A 317 -3.18 7.10 10.01
N LEU A 318 -3.51 5.81 10.07
CA LEU A 318 -4.70 5.22 9.46
C LEU A 318 -5.82 5.09 10.50
N SER A 319 -6.97 5.72 10.24
CA SER A 319 -8.07 5.73 11.19
C SER A 319 -9.47 5.59 10.60
N GLY A 320 -10.39 5.08 11.41
CA GLY A 320 -11.81 5.01 11.07
C GLY A 320 -12.20 3.82 10.19
N GLY A 321 -13.43 3.86 9.68
CA GLY A 321 -14.00 2.85 8.78
C GLY A 321 -14.91 1.88 9.52
N THR A 322 -15.80 1.23 8.77
CA THR A 322 -16.68 0.18 9.31
C THR A 322 -16.08 -1.22 9.16
N ASN A 323 -15.02 -1.37 8.37
CA ASN A 323 -14.30 -2.61 8.09
C ASN A 323 -12.81 -2.47 8.47
N ALA A 324 -11.95 -3.25 7.82
CA ALA A 324 -10.51 -3.28 8.02
C ALA A 324 -9.85 -1.94 7.62
N ALA A 325 -8.74 -1.59 8.25
CA ALA A 325 -7.96 -0.42 7.85
C ALA A 325 -7.32 -0.62 6.48
N ILE A 326 -6.72 -1.79 6.24
CA ILE A 326 -6.11 -2.14 4.96
C ILE A 326 -6.72 -3.44 4.44
N THR A 327 -7.22 -3.39 3.21
CA THR A 327 -7.70 -4.58 2.49
C THR A 327 -6.81 -4.84 1.28
N GLN A 328 -6.54 -6.10 0.96
CA GLN A 328 -5.77 -6.52 -0.19
C GLN A 328 -6.46 -7.71 -0.87
N SER A 329 -6.91 -7.50 -2.10
CA SER A 329 -7.49 -8.57 -2.94
C SER A 329 -6.55 -9.04 -4.05
N ALA A 330 -5.60 -8.20 -4.47
CA ALA A 330 -4.50 -8.57 -5.36
C ALA A 330 -3.29 -7.66 -5.14
N GLY A 331 -2.21 -7.87 -5.91
CA GLY A 331 -0.96 -7.13 -5.76
C GLY A 331 -0.16 -7.54 -4.52
N SER A 332 0.73 -6.66 -4.05
CA SER A 332 1.62 -6.90 -2.90
C SER A 332 1.65 -5.69 -1.98
N VAL A 333 1.58 -5.90 -0.66
CA VAL A 333 1.61 -4.83 0.33
C VAL A 333 2.77 -5.01 1.29
N VAL A 334 3.58 -3.97 1.44
CA VAL A 334 4.53 -3.77 2.53
C VAL A 334 4.04 -2.61 3.39
N ALA A 335 3.83 -2.83 4.68
CA ALA A 335 3.41 -1.81 5.62
C ALA A 335 4.26 -1.83 6.90
N TYR A 336 4.81 -0.69 7.31
CA TYR A 336 5.58 -0.56 8.56
C TYR A 336 5.55 0.89 9.08
N ALA A 337 5.86 1.08 10.37
CA ALA A 337 5.84 2.37 11.06
C ALA A 337 4.51 3.14 10.93
N ASN A 338 3.38 2.45 10.74
CA ASN A 338 2.06 3.08 10.71
C ASN A 338 1.39 3.01 12.08
N ASN A 339 0.59 4.03 12.41
CA ASN A 339 -0.40 4.00 13.49
C ASN A 339 -1.76 3.63 12.92
N ILE A 340 -2.37 2.56 13.41
CA ILE A 340 -3.62 2.04 12.86
C ILE A 340 -4.64 1.98 13.99
N THR A 341 -5.75 2.72 13.87
CA THR A 341 -6.76 2.85 14.93
C THR A 341 -8.19 2.91 14.38
N GLY A 342 -9.19 2.71 15.25
CA GLY A 342 -10.58 3.05 14.93
C GLY A 342 -11.26 2.24 13.81
N TYR A 343 -10.77 1.04 13.51
CA TYR A 343 -11.30 0.13 12.49
C TYR A 343 -12.08 -1.05 13.11
N ALA A 344 -12.85 -1.78 12.30
CA ALA A 344 -13.47 -3.03 12.73
C ALA A 344 -12.49 -4.20 12.56
N THR A 345 -12.54 -5.17 13.48
CA THR A 345 -11.65 -6.34 13.41
C THR A 345 -12.11 -7.32 12.33
N PRO A 346 -11.18 -7.88 11.52
CA PRO A 346 -9.72 -7.70 11.58
C PRO A 346 -9.20 -6.39 10.94
N ALA A 347 -8.11 -5.84 11.46
CA ALA A 347 -7.42 -4.63 10.94
C ALA A 347 -6.95 -4.75 9.49
N LEU A 348 -6.61 -5.97 9.10
CA LEU A 348 -6.07 -6.37 7.81
C LEU A 348 -6.91 -7.51 7.24
N VAL A 349 -7.21 -7.44 5.95
CA VAL A 349 -7.83 -8.54 5.19
C VAL A 349 -7.06 -8.73 3.90
N GLY A 350 -6.49 -9.92 3.68
CA GLY A 350 -5.77 -10.24 2.44
C GLY A 350 -4.55 -11.14 2.65
N THR A 351 -3.59 -11.07 1.72
CA THR A 351 -2.32 -11.80 1.77
C THR A 351 -1.14 -10.83 1.66
N PHE A 352 -0.69 -10.32 2.80
CA PHE A 352 0.31 -9.26 2.86
C PHE A 352 1.72 -9.83 2.65
N SER A 353 2.57 -9.06 1.96
CA SER A 353 3.98 -9.43 1.79
C SER A 353 4.78 -9.13 3.06
N ASN A 354 4.45 -8.03 3.74
CA ASN A 354 4.94 -7.71 5.07
C ASN A 354 4.01 -6.69 5.74
N ALA A 355 3.52 -6.98 6.94
CA ALA A 355 2.78 -6.01 7.76
C ALA A 355 3.36 -5.91 9.20
N ARG A 356 4.65 -6.20 9.35
CA ARG A 356 5.37 -6.10 10.61
C ARG A 356 5.57 -4.63 11.00
N HIS A 357 5.88 -4.40 12.27
CA HIS A 357 6.30 -3.09 12.78
C HIS A 357 5.28 -1.97 12.56
N ASN A 358 4.00 -2.30 12.64
CA ASN A 358 2.92 -1.31 12.75
C ASN A 358 2.39 -1.31 14.18
N TRP A 359 1.85 -0.17 14.61
CA TRP A 359 1.06 -0.08 15.81
C TRP A 359 -0.41 -0.29 15.48
N TRP A 360 -1.04 -1.31 16.08
CA TRP A 360 -2.40 -1.73 15.77
C TRP A 360 -3.47 -1.11 16.68
N GLY A 361 -3.11 -0.06 17.43
CA GLY A 361 -4.00 0.58 18.37
C GLY A 361 -4.21 -0.23 19.66
N GLY A 362 -4.63 0.44 20.72
CA GLY A 362 -4.87 -0.22 22.03
C GLY A 362 -6.07 -1.18 22.07
N ALA A 363 -6.90 -1.20 21.02
CA ALA A 363 -8.05 -2.09 20.90
C ALA A 363 -7.71 -3.47 20.34
N ALA A 364 -6.59 -3.63 19.63
CA ALA A 364 -6.11 -4.92 19.17
C ALA A 364 -5.51 -5.69 20.35
N THR A 365 -6.13 -6.81 20.73
CA THR A 365 -5.74 -7.61 21.90
C THR A 365 -5.20 -8.99 21.54
N SER A 366 -5.32 -9.38 20.26
CA SER A 366 -4.86 -10.67 19.75
C SER A 366 -4.52 -10.61 18.25
N ALA A 367 -3.81 -11.62 17.75
CA ALA A 367 -3.52 -11.76 16.32
C ALA A 367 -4.81 -11.83 15.45
N ALA A 368 -5.90 -12.38 15.99
CA ALA A 368 -7.18 -12.45 15.30
C ALA A 368 -7.78 -11.06 15.03
N ASP A 369 -7.48 -10.08 15.90
CA ASP A 369 -7.92 -8.68 15.73
C ASP A 369 -7.17 -7.98 14.59
N ILE A 370 -6.01 -8.50 14.19
CA ILE A 370 -5.18 -7.91 13.13
C ILE A 370 -5.41 -8.61 11.79
N HIS A 371 -5.12 -9.91 11.68
CA HIS A 371 -5.09 -10.60 10.36
C HIS A 371 -5.86 -11.93 10.35
N GLY A 372 -6.62 -12.23 11.41
CA GLY A 372 -7.48 -13.43 11.53
C GLY A 372 -6.75 -14.77 11.64
N SER A 373 -5.73 -15.03 10.80
CA SER A 373 -5.00 -16.29 10.69
C SER A 373 -3.47 -16.15 10.64
N ASP A 374 -2.94 -14.97 10.32
CA ASP A 374 -1.50 -14.71 10.31
C ASP A 374 -1.07 -14.12 11.65
N THR A 375 -0.09 -14.74 12.29
CA THR A 375 0.48 -14.26 13.55
C THR A 375 1.65 -13.32 13.33
N ASP A 376 2.24 -13.26 12.13
CA ASP A 376 3.44 -12.47 11.85
C ASP A 376 3.26 -10.95 12.10
N PRO A 377 2.15 -10.29 11.65
CA PRO A 377 1.90 -8.89 11.95
C PRO A 377 1.70 -8.60 13.44
N TRP A 378 1.21 -9.59 14.19
CA TRP A 378 1.06 -9.51 15.65
C TRP A 378 2.38 -9.71 16.37
N ASP A 379 3.13 -10.75 15.98
CA ASP A 379 4.38 -11.15 16.61
C ASP A 379 5.42 -10.02 16.52
N TYR A 380 5.47 -9.30 15.40
CA TYR A 380 6.42 -8.20 15.16
C TYR A 380 5.79 -6.80 15.24
N ARG A 381 4.70 -6.65 15.98
CA ARG A 381 4.02 -5.35 16.15
C ARG A 381 4.84 -4.36 16.98
N LEU A 382 4.59 -3.07 16.77
CA LEU A 382 5.09 -2.02 17.66
C LEU A 382 4.33 -2.03 18.99
N GLY A 383 5.05 -1.78 20.08
CA GLY A 383 4.47 -1.79 21.42
C GLY A 383 3.71 -0.51 21.81
N SER A 384 3.96 0.60 21.13
CA SER A 384 3.29 1.90 21.31
C SER A 384 3.07 2.57 19.96
N ASP A 385 2.28 3.64 19.96
CA ASP A 385 2.13 4.56 18.85
C ASP A 385 3.48 5.11 18.35
N VAL A 386 3.57 5.28 17.04
CA VAL A 386 4.67 5.92 16.34
C VAL A 386 4.53 7.42 16.56
N ALA A 387 5.45 8.02 17.32
CA ALA A 387 5.50 9.47 17.51
C ALA A 387 6.32 10.14 16.39
N SER A 388 7.39 9.48 15.95
CA SER A 388 8.18 9.86 14.79
C SER A 388 8.94 8.66 14.25
N TRP A 389 9.38 8.70 13.01
CA TRP A 389 10.17 7.63 12.41
C TRP A 389 11.12 8.18 11.34
N GLY A 390 12.07 7.36 10.91
CA GLY A 390 12.97 7.69 9.81
C GLY A 390 13.70 6.48 9.25
N GLU A 391 14.14 6.61 7.99
CA GLU A 391 14.99 5.65 7.31
C GLU A 391 16.46 6.00 7.54
N ASP A 392 17.23 5.02 7.99
CA ASP A 392 18.65 5.05 8.38
C ASP A 392 19.00 6.03 9.52
N SER A 393 18.21 7.08 9.74
CA SER A 393 18.41 8.07 10.79
C SER A 393 17.10 8.70 11.25
N LEU A 394 17.04 9.05 12.53
CA LEU A 394 15.96 9.80 13.16
C LEU A 394 16.54 10.81 14.15
N GLY A 395 16.64 12.07 13.71
CA GLY A 395 17.36 13.09 14.47
C GLY A 395 18.84 12.73 14.61
N ASN A 396 19.29 12.46 15.85
CA ASN A 396 20.64 11.98 16.14
C ASN A 396 20.74 10.46 16.29
N ALA A 397 19.61 9.72 16.28
CA ALA A 397 19.63 8.27 16.22
C ALA A 397 20.00 7.82 14.80
N SER A 398 20.75 6.73 14.68
CA SER A 398 21.09 6.17 13.37
C SER A 398 21.25 4.67 13.39
N VAL A 399 21.06 4.05 12.23
CA VAL A 399 21.30 2.64 11.97
C VAL A 399 22.10 2.54 10.68
N SER A 400 23.20 1.78 10.70
CA SER A 400 24.12 1.72 9.57
C SER A 400 24.82 0.36 9.48
N GLY A 401 25.47 0.07 8.35
CA GLY A 401 26.29 -1.13 8.17
C GLY A 401 25.77 -2.08 7.10
N GLY A 402 24.75 -2.88 7.41
CA GLY A 402 24.24 -3.95 6.56
C GLY A 402 23.69 -3.50 5.19
N ASN A 403 23.08 -4.42 4.45
CA ASN A 403 22.43 -4.16 3.17
C ASN A 403 20.93 -3.95 3.36
N GLY A 404 20.36 -2.97 2.67
CA GLY A 404 18.95 -2.59 2.78
C GLY A 404 18.75 -1.28 3.54
N THR A 405 17.52 -1.01 3.95
CA THR A 405 17.13 0.21 4.68
C THR A 405 16.89 -0.13 6.14
N GLY A 406 17.58 0.54 7.05
CA GLY A 406 17.25 0.48 8.47
C GLY A 406 16.12 1.46 8.78
N VAL A 407 15.22 1.11 9.68
CA VAL A 407 14.10 1.95 10.10
C VAL A 407 14.19 2.15 11.60
N ILE A 408 14.06 3.41 12.02
CA ILE A 408 14.03 3.82 13.41
C ILE A 408 12.67 4.44 13.68
N VAL A 409 11.96 3.91 14.67
CA VAL A 409 10.72 4.46 15.21
C VAL A 409 11.00 5.00 16.59
N SER A 410 10.56 6.21 16.91
CA SER A 410 10.47 6.72 18.27
C SER A 410 9.02 6.73 18.71
N HIS A 411 8.76 6.19 19.90
CA HIS A 411 7.47 6.31 20.59
C HIS A 411 7.41 7.54 21.49
N GLY A 412 8.53 8.24 21.68
CA GLY A 412 8.66 9.31 22.67
C GLY A 412 8.95 8.78 24.08
N ARG A 413 8.52 9.54 25.09
CA ARG A 413 8.97 9.38 26.49
C ARG A 413 7.87 9.17 27.50
N GLY A 414 8.26 8.67 28.66
CA GLY A 414 7.38 8.51 29.80
C GLY A 414 6.51 7.26 29.66
N SER A 415 5.79 6.95 30.73
CA SER A 415 5.03 5.70 30.84
C SER A 415 3.87 5.58 29.85
N SER A 416 3.36 6.68 29.30
CA SER A 416 2.30 6.64 28.28
C SER A 416 2.78 6.09 26.95
N ASN A 417 4.08 6.25 26.67
CA ASN A 417 4.72 5.89 25.41
C ASN A 417 5.57 4.62 25.56
N ALA A 418 5.45 3.95 26.71
CA ALA A 418 6.20 2.74 26.99
C ALA A 418 5.65 1.59 26.14
N PRO A 419 6.48 0.91 25.35
CA PRO A 419 6.08 -0.25 24.57
C PRO A 419 5.36 -1.28 25.44
N PHE A 420 4.21 -1.77 24.96
CA PHE A 420 3.36 -2.75 25.63
C PHE A 420 2.87 -2.31 27.04
N GLY A 421 2.89 -1.01 27.31
CA GLY A 421 2.58 -0.45 28.63
C GLY A 421 3.61 -0.82 29.71
N LYS A 422 4.80 -1.28 29.31
CA LYS A 422 5.88 -1.74 30.20
C LYS A 422 7.00 -0.73 30.23
N ALA A 423 6.84 0.33 31.02
CA ALA A 423 7.95 1.23 31.30
C ALA A 423 9.06 0.48 32.06
N THR A 424 10.31 0.90 31.91
CA THR A 424 11.48 0.27 32.56
C THR A 424 11.47 0.27 34.11
N VAL A 425 10.55 1.02 34.77
CA VAL A 425 10.35 1.15 36.24
C VAL A 425 11.59 1.74 36.97
N ALA A 426 11.55 2.61 38.00
CA ALA A 426 10.49 3.12 38.87
C ALA A 426 10.45 4.65 39.04
N ASP A 427 11.43 5.40 38.53
CA ASP A 427 11.38 6.86 38.54
C ASP A 427 11.25 7.32 37.10
N GLY A 428 10.12 7.91 36.70
CA GLY A 428 9.95 8.59 35.41
C GLY A 428 10.93 9.74 35.13
N ASN A 429 12.08 9.76 35.83
CA ASN A 429 13.20 10.69 35.79
C ASN A 429 14.54 10.04 35.35
N THR A 430 14.62 8.72 35.07
CA THR A 430 15.87 8.05 34.63
C THR A 430 15.89 7.56 33.18
N GLN A 431 14.78 7.72 32.44
CA GLN A 431 14.79 7.56 30.99
C GLN A 431 15.62 8.68 30.37
N CYS A 432 16.65 8.31 29.61
CA CYS A 432 17.62 9.23 29.04
C CYS A 432 17.58 9.33 27.52
N THR A 433 16.63 8.63 26.90
CA THR A 433 16.37 8.58 25.46
C THR A 433 14.86 8.43 25.26
N ASP A 434 14.35 8.57 24.04
CA ASP A 434 13.01 8.05 23.75
C ASP A 434 13.01 6.51 23.80
N TYR A 435 11.83 5.88 23.84
CA TYR A 435 11.72 4.47 23.48
C TYR A 435 11.84 4.37 21.96
N TYR A 436 12.82 3.61 21.47
CA TYR A 436 13.03 3.40 20.05
C TYR A 436 12.72 1.96 19.67
N ASP A 437 12.13 1.75 18.51
CA ASP A 437 12.12 0.46 17.82
C ASP A 437 13.06 0.58 16.61
N VAL A 438 13.96 -0.40 16.43
CA VAL A 438 14.88 -0.42 15.29
C VAL A 438 14.73 -1.75 14.55
N PHE A 439 14.44 -1.65 13.26
CA PHE A 439 14.26 -2.81 12.40
C PHE A 439 14.77 -2.59 10.98
N ILE A 440 14.84 -3.66 10.19
CA ILE A 440 15.30 -3.59 8.81
C ILE A 440 14.11 -3.81 7.87
N ALA A 441 13.95 -2.92 6.90
CA ALA A 441 12.90 -3.01 5.89
C ALA A 441 13.02 -4.34 5.11
N PRO A 442 11.91 -4.86 4.54
CA PRO A 442 11.92 -6.14 3.83
C PRO A 442 13.02 -6.23 2.76
N GLY A 443 13.71 -7.37 2.73
CA GLY A 443 14.82 -7.62 1.79
C GLY A 443 16.19 -7.19 2.31
N GLY A 444 16.28 -6.51 3.46
CA GLY A 444 17.57 -6.18 4.08
C GLY A 444 18.23 -7.38 4.79
N SER A 445 19.55 -7.31 4.96
CA SER A 445 20.37 -8.37 5.56
C SER A 445 21.74 -7.84 6.00
N GLY A 446 22.35 -8.44 7.03
CA GLY A 446 23.74 -8.18 7.38
C GLY A 446 23.97 -7.95 8.87
N ILE A 447 25.06 -7.22 9.15
CA ILE A 447 25.46 -6.78 10.48
C ILE A 447 25.34 -5.26 10.52
N TRP A 448 24.76 -4.74 11.59
CA TRP A 448 24.37 -3.35 11.76
C TRP A 448 24.96 -2.78 13.04
N ASP A 449 25.17 -1.47 13.01
CA ASP A 449 25.45 -0.64 14.17
C ASP A 449 24.26 0.30 14.39
N VAL A 450 23.77 0.37 15.63
CA VAL A 450 22.66 1.25 16.05
C VAL A 450 23.18 2.26 17.05
N ASP A 451 23.00 3.54 16.76
CA ASP A 451 23.36 4.66 17.62
C ASP A 451 22.12 5.31 18.21
N ILE A 452 22.03 5.35 19.54
CA ILE A 452 20.91 5.97 20.26
C ILE A 452 21.39 7.21 21.03
N PRO A 453 20.81 8.40 20.79
CA PRO A 453 21.23 9.62 21.45
C PRO A 453 20.77 9.66 22.89
N ILE A 454 21.67 10.07 23.79
CA ILE A 454 21.36 10.35 25.20
C ILE A 454 21.14 11.85 25.38
N ASP A 455 20.21 12.17 26.26
CA ASP A 455 19.94 13.55 26.65
C ASP A 455 21.12 14.25 27.32
N SER A 456 21.24 15.53 27.03
CA SER A 456 22.15 16.45 27.70
C SER A 456 21.61 17.00 29.03
N GLY A 457 20.49 16.47 29.55
CA GLY A 457 19.92 16.91 30.82
C GLY A 457 20.76 16.42 32.01
N SER A 458 20.83 17.18 33.11
CA SER A 458 21.74 16.86 34.24
C SER A 458 21.50 15.49 34.90
N GLY A 459 20.30 14.92 34.79
CA GLY A 459 19.97 13.55 35.26
C GLY A 459 20.48 12.43 34.35
N CYS A 460 20.87 12.77 33.11
CA CYS A 460 21.46 11.87 32.15
C CYS A 460 22.96 12.20 31.94
N ASP A 461 23.35 13.47 32.00
CA ASP A 461 24.64 13.97 31.50
C ASP A 461 25.82 13.96 32.49
N THR A 462 25.63 13.87 33.81
CA THR A 462 26.67 14.42 34.71
C THR A 462 27.92 13.58 35.02
N THR A 463 28.00 12.27 34.76
CA THR A 463 29.26 11.48 34.86
C THR A 463 29.14 10.15 34.09
N TYR A 464 29.87 9.99 32.98
CA TYR A 464 29.74 8.92 31.95
C TYR A 464 30.05 7.46 32.35
N ASN A 465 29.76 6.99 33.57
CA ASN A 465 30.30 5.68 33.98
C ASN A 465 29.34 4.49 33.87
N ASN A 466 28.01 4.68 33.95
CA ASN A 466 27.06 3.56 34.05
C ASN A 466 25.79 3.75 33.17
N ARG A 467 25.92 4.34 31.98
CA ARG A 467 24.78 4.39 31.03
C ARG A 467 24.76 3.10 30.22
N GLN A 468 23.55 2.61 29.98
CA GLN A 468 23.34 1.36 29.27
C GLN A 468 22.12 1.44 28.38
N LEU A 469 22.13 0.63 27.33
CA LEU A 469 20.95 0.31 26.56
C LEU A 469 20.22 -0.88 27.18
N PHE A 470 18.93 -0.69 27.39
CA PHE A 470 18.02 -1.76 27.76
C PHE A 470 17.25 -2.20 26.52
N LEU A 471 17.21 -3.50 26.29
CA LEU A 471 16.44 -4.14 25.23
C LEU A 471 15.20 -4.77 25.85
N PHE A 472 14.03 -4.54 25.26
CA PHE A 472 12.82 -5.24 25.67
C PHE A 472 13.01 -6.74 25.39
N GLN A 473 12.58 -7.59 26.33
CA GLN A 473 12.73 -9.03 26.21
C GLN A 473 12.20 -9.53 24.87
N VAL A 474 13.05 -10.30 24.18
CA VAL A 474 12.70 -11.00 22.95
C VAL A 474 12.69 -12.49 23.21
N ASP A 475 11.80 -13.19 22.54
CA ASP A 475 11.79 -14.65 22.61
C ASP A 475 12.92 -15.27 21.78
N GLY A 476 13.03 -16.60 21.80
CA GLY A 476 14.05 -17.34 21.04
C GLY A 476 13.97 -17.20 19.51
N THR A 477 12.95 -16.52 18.98
CA THR A 477 12.75 -16.22 17.56
C THR A 477 12.98 -14.75 17.22
N GLY A 478 13.27 -13.89 18.20
CA GLY A 478 13.58 -12.47 18.01
C GLY A 478 12.35 -11.56 17.98
N LYS A 479 11.16 -12.06 18.31
CA LYS A 479 9.96 -11.22 18.51
C LYS A 479 9.86 -10.72 19.95
N PRO A 480 9.23 -9.56 20.20
CA PRO A 480 8.92 -9.12 21.56
C PRO A 480 8.21 -10.22 22.37
N ASP A 481 8.67 -10.48 23.59
CA ASP A 481 8.07 -11.46 24.50
C ASP A 481 6.75 -10.93 25.06
N ASP A 482 5.65 -11.30 24.42
CA ASP A 482 4.30 -10.93 24.84
C ASP A 482 3.85 -11.62 26.14
N THR A 483 4.61 -12.62 26.62
CA THR A 483 4.38 -13.26 27.91
C THR A 483 5.05 -12.52 29.06
N CYS A 484 5.88 -11.50 28.76
CA CYS A 484 6.47 -10.67 29.79
C CYS A 484 5.40 -9.82 30.49
N THR A 485 4.94 -10.34 31.62
CA THR A 485 3.87 -9.75 32.43
C THR A 485 4.40 -9.06 33.69
N THR A 486 5.65 -9.30 34.06
CA THR A 486 6.34 -8.77 35.24
C THR A 486 6.88 -7.36 35.02
N VAL A 487 7.54 -6.80 36.05
CA VAL A 487 8.28 -5.53 35.96
C VAL A 487 9.62 -5.67 35.23
N ASP A 488 10.14 -6.89 35.14
CA ASP A 488 11.47 -7.19 34.58
C ASP A 488 11.41 -7.56 33.09
N CYS A 489 10.78 -6.72 32.25
CA CYS A 489 10.69 -6.96 30.79
C CYS A 489 11.83 -6.36 29.98
N TRP A 490 12.83 -5.82 30.66
CA TRP A 490 13.93 -5.09 30.05
C TRP A 490 15.24 -5.73 30.47
N ASP A 491 15.96 -6.25 29.48
CA ASP A 491 17.27 -6.88 29.67
C ASP A 491 18.36 -5.84 29.38
N ASP A 492 19.35 -5.79 30.27
CA ASP A 492 20.57 -5.01 30.08
C ASP A 492 21.44 -5.63 28.96
N LEU A 493 21.88 -4.80 28.01
CA LEU A 493 22.73 -5.22 26.89
C LEU A 493 24.21 -5.44 27.28
N GLU A 494 24.65 -5.06 28.49
CA GLU A 494 26.05 -5.13 28.95
C GLU A 494 26.68 -6.55 28.92
N GLY A 495 25.87 -7.60 28.85
CA GLY A 495 26.34 -8.98 28.99
C GLY A 495 26.92 -9.64 27.73
N ASN A 496 26.59 -9.17 26.52
CA ASN A 496 26.87 -9.95 25.29
C ASN A 496 27.25 -9.16 24.03
N LEU A 497 27.09 -7.83 24.00
CA LEU A 497 27.31 -7.01 22.80
C LEU A 497 28.15 -5.78 23.17
N ALA A 498 29.03 -5.34 22.27
CA ALA A 498 29.94 -4.23 22.53
C ALA A 498 29.18 -2.91 22.49
N GLU A 499 28.61 -2.54 23.65
CA GLU A 499 28.13 -1.20 23.89
C GLU A 499 29.32 -0.25 24.01
N SER A 500 29.31 0.82 23.22
CA SER A 500 30.33 1.86 23.32
C SER A 500 29.70 3.24 23.35
N VAL A 501 30.27 4.11 24.18
CA VAL A 501 29.91 5.52 24.21
C VAL A 501 30.43 6.18 22.94
N VAL A 502 29.54 6.81 22.18
CA VAL A 502 29.87 7.46 20.90
C VAL A 502 29.48 8.93 20.88
N GLN A 503 30.27 9.75 20.20
CA GLN A 503 29.95 11.16 20.00
C GLN A 503 29.02 11.32 18.80
N LEU A 504 27.79 11.78 19.03
CA LEU A 504 26.77 12.02 18.00
C LEU A 504 26.62 13.53 17.79
N GLY A 505 27.61 14.13 17.12
CA GLY A 505 27.70 15.58 16.96
C GLY A 505 27.97 16.29 18.29
N ARG A 506 27.01 17.07 18.79
CA ARG A 506 27.10 17.74 20.11
C ARG A 506 26.55 16.89 21.25
N SER A 507 25.79 15.86 20.94
CA SER A 507 25.24 14.91 21.91
C SER A 507 26.18 13.73 22.08
N VAL A 508 26.05 13.03 23.19
CA VAL A 508 26.66 11.70 23.37
C VAL A 508 25.57 10.66 23.21
N GLY A 509 25.90 9.53 22.60
CA GLY A 509 25.00 8.40 22.44
C GLY A 509 25.64 7.09 22.89
N LEU A 510 24.83 6.05 22.85
CA LEU A 510 25.23 4.67 23.08
C LEU A 510 25.14 3.93 21.75
N ARG A 511 26.21 3.24 21.38
CA ARG A 511 26.27 2.43 20.17
C ARG A 511 26.12 0.96 20.51
N TRP A 512 25.13 0.34 19.92
CA TRP A 512 24.96 -1.11 19.88
C TRP A 512 25.59 -1.64 18.59
N THR A 513 26.77 -2.25 18.69
CA THR A 513 27.52 -2.75 17.52
C THR A 513 27.30 -4.22 17.22
N GLY A 514 27.50 -4.61 15.96
CA GLY A 514 27.56 -6.02 15.58
C GLY A 514 26.21 -6.74 15.60
N VAL A 515 25.11 -5.98 15.46
CA VAL A 515 23.75 -6.47 15.57
C VAL A 515 23.33 -7.15 14.27
N THR A 516 22.84 -8.37 14.33
CA THR A 516 22.34 -9.06 13.12
C THR A 516 20.95 -8.54 12.74
N THR A 517 20.59 -8.63 11.45
CA THR A 517 19.21 -8.33 10.99
C THR A 517 18.13 -9.07 11.80
N ALA A 518 18.39 -10.31 12.24
CA ALA A 518 17.44 -11.08 13.02
C ALA A 518 17.22 -10.51 14.44
N GLN A 519 18.25 -9.87 15.02
CA GLN A 519 18.14 -9.19 16.33
C GLN A 519 17.43 -7.83 16.23
N LEU A 520 17.39 -7.23 15.03
CA LEU A 520 16.61 -6.03 14.72
C LEU A 520 15.20 -6.39 14.24
N GLY A 521 14.60 -7.42 14.82
CA GLY A 521 13.25 -7.85 14.50
C GLY A 521 12.16 -6.93 15.07
N GLY A 522 12.40 -5.64 15.31
CA GLY A 522 11.42 -4.74 15.95
C GLY A 522 11.36 -4.93 17.47
N SER A 523 12.53 -4.85 18.10
CA SER A 523 12.67 -4.95 19.55
C SER A 523 12.88 -3.56 20.12
N PRO A 524 12.02 -3.11 21.05
CA PRO A 524 12.18 -1.80 21.64
C PRO A 524 13.48 -1.70 22.44
N ILE A 525 14.16 -0.57 22.32
CA ILE A 525 15.36 -0.20 23.07
C ILE A 525 15.20 1.17 23.73
N VAL A 526 15.86 1.33 24.87
CA VAL A 526 15.86 2.60 25.61
C VAL A 526 17.17 2.76 26.37
N GLY A 527 17.73 3.97 26.39
CA GLY A 527 18.87 4.30 27.23
C GLY A 527 18.42 4.76 28.61
N GLY A 528 19.04 4.18 29.64
CA GLY A 528 18.78 4.52 31.04
C GLY A 528 20.06 4.80 31.83
N ASN A 529 19.89 5.32 33.05
CA ASN A 529 20.97 5.53 34.02
C ASN A 529 20.94 4.43 35.10
N GLN A 530 22.04 3.70 35.30
CA GLN A 530 22.23 2.77 36.44
C GLN A 530 22.92 3.43 37.64
N ASP A 531 22.33 4.47 38.24
CA ASP A 531 22.80 4.97 39.54
C ASP A 531 22.41 4.03 40.71
N GLY A 532 22.87 2.76 40.64
CA GLY A 532 22.88 1.80 41.75
C GLY A 532 21.55 1.13 42.09
N ASN A 533 20.48 1.43 41.37
CA ASN A 533 19.22 0.70 41.41
C ASN A 533 19.03 0.01 40.06
N ASP A 534 19.68 -1.14 39.88
CA ASP A 534 19.33 -2.05 38.80
C ASP A 534 17.81 -2.34 38.90
N PRO A 535 17.02 -2.03 37.85
CA PRO A 535 15.56 -2.17 37.87
C PRO A 535 15.10 -3.62 38.01
N THR A 536 15.95 -4.59 37.65
CA THR A 536 15.71 -6.04 37.86
C THR A 536 16.07 -6.48 39.27
N ILE A 537 16.93 -5.72 39.94
CA ILE A 537 17.22 -5.85 41.37
C ILE A 537 16.12 -5.12 42.14
N VAL A 538 14.97 -5.78 42.28
CA VAL A 538 14.25 -5.74 43.57
C VAL A 538 15.14 -6.45 44.58
N GLN A 539 16.27 -5.85 44.96
CA GLN A 539 16.88 -6.18 46.22
C GLN A 539 15.78 -5.82 47.22
N LEU A 540 15.25 -6.87 47.86
CA LEU A 540 14.99 -6.82 49.28
C LEU A 540 16.18 -6.10 49.90
N GLN A 541 16.15 -4.76 49.92
CA GLN A 541 16.87 -4.01 50.91
C GLN A 541 16.45 -4.73 52.16
N ASN A 542 17.40 -5.44 52.77
CA ASN A 542 17.22 -6.01 54.07
C ASN A 542 16.58 -4.87 54.83
N LEU A 543 15.28 -5.02 55.10
CA LEU A 543 14.57 -4.25 56.06
C LEU A 543 15.24 -4.73 57.32
N THR A 544 16.42 -4.17 57.57
CA THR A 544 17.00 -4.07 58.87
C THR A 544 15.98 -3.18 59.52
N VAL A 545 14.94 -3.83 60.05
CA VAL A 545 14.27 -3.37 61.23
C VAL A 545 15.42 -3.28 62.22
N THR A 546 16.16 -2.17 62.17
CA THR A 546 16.72 -1.57 63.34
C THR A 546 15.47 -1.42 64.18
N SER A 547 15.25 -2.39 65.05
CA SER A 547 14.22 -2.32 66.07
C SER A 547 14.55 -1.01 66.75
N ALA A 548 13.83 0.05 66.37
CA ALA A 548 13.91 1.32 67.04
C ALA A 548 13.63 0.93 68.48
N ARG A 549 14.65 1.12 69.32
CA ARG A 549 14.55 0.91 70.76
C ARG A 549 13.20 1.44 71.18
N ASN A 550 12.43 0.53 71.74
CA ASN A 550 11.07 0.68 72.22
C ASN A 550 10.87 2.00 73.01
N THR A 551 10.63 3.12 72.30
CA THR A 551 10.34 4.44 72.90
C THR A 551 8.91 4.53 73.42
N TRP A 552 8.14 3.45 73.33
CA TRP A 552 6.81 3.33 73.93
C TRP A 552 6.86 3.16 75.46
N ILE A 553 7.98 2.72 76.05
CA ILE A 553 8.10 2.53 77.50
C ILE A 553 8.02 3.87 78.28
N PRO A 554 8.71 4.97 77.90
CA PRO A 554 8.57 6.23 78.63
C PRO A 554 7.19 6.91 78.46
N ILE A 555 6.51 6.73 77.32
CA ILE A 555 5.18 7.31 77.07
C ILE A 555 4.09 6.56 77.84
N ALA A 556 4.16 5.22 77.90
CA ALA A 556 3.25 4.43 78.73
C ALA A 556 3.41 4.75 80.23
N LEU A 557 4.65 4.94 80.71
CA LEU A 557 4.93 5.34 82.09
C LEU A 557 4.42 6.75 82.42
N ALA A 558 4.51 7.70 81.48
CA ALA A 558 3.99 9.06 81.64
C ALA A 558 2.44 9.09 81.72
N ILE A 559 1.75 8.24 80.97
CA ILE A 559 0.27 8.16 80.98
C ILE A 559 -0.24 7.44 82.25
N THR A 560 0.47 6.44 82.75
CA THR A 560 0.13 5.82 84.06
C THR A 560 0.44 6.73 85.26
N SER A 561 1.46 7.59 85.18
CA SER A 561 1.75 8.53 86.25
C SER A 561 0.77 9.72 86.28
N LEU A 562 0.27 10.18 85.12
CA LEU A 562 -0.80 11.19 85.09
C LEU A 562 -2.12 10.67 85.70
N THR A 563 -2.49 9.41 85.46
CA THR A 563 -3.73 8.84 86.01
C THR A 563 -3.67 8.59 87.52
N VAL A 564 -2.49 8.24 88.07
CA VAL A 564 -2.29 8.11 89.52
C VAL A 564 -2.31 9.48 90.22
N ILE A 565 -1.76 10.54 89.59
CA ILE A 565 -1.79 11.90 90.15
C ILE A 565 -3.22 12.49 90.12
N SER A 566 -3.99 12.26 89.05
CA SER A 566 -5.40 12.67 88.98
C SER A 566 -6.29 11.93 89.99
N GLY A 567 -6.01 10.65 90.26
CA GLY A 567 -6.71 9.88 91.30
C GLY A 567 -6.44 10.36 92.73
N LEU A 568 -5.21 10.79 93.04
CA LEU A 568 -4.83 11.34 94.35
C LEU A 568 -5.45 12.71 94.63
N PHE A 569 -5.63 13.57 93.62
CA PHE A 569 -6.32 14.86 93.77
C PHE A 569 -7.84 14.71 93.97
N LEU A 570 -8.47 13.73 93.34
CA LEU A 570 -9.91 13.43 93.53
C LEU A 570 -10.19 12.74 94.87
N SER A 571 -9.26 11.91 95.37
CA SER A 571 -9.34 11.29 96.70
C SER A 571 -9.23 12.30 97.86
N ARG A 572 -8.35 13.30 97.74
CA ARG A 572 -8.22 14.38 98.74
C ARG A 572 -9.42 15.32 98.79
N ARG A 573 -10.12 15.55 97.67
CA ARG A 573 -11.31 16.40 97.63
C ARG A 573 -12.54 15.74 98.28
N ARG A 574 -12.59 14.41 98.37
CA ARG A 574 -13.67 13.66 99.02
C ARG A 574 -13.56 13.58 100.56
N LYS A 575 -12.37 13.81 101.14
CA LYS A 575 -12.18 13.81 102.61
C LYS A 575 -12.44 15.15 103.30
N ASN A 576 -12.69 16.23 102.56
CA ASN A 576 -12.96 17.56 103.15
C ASN A 576 -14.44 17.96 103.13
N ASN A 577 -15.35 17.06 102.73
CA ASN A 577 -16.80 17.28 102.73
C ASN A 577 -17.54 16.17 103.51
N SER A 578 -16.99 15.73 104.65
CA SER A 578 -17.67 14.88 105.63
C SER A 578 -17.38 15.38 107.02
#